data_AF-A0A975YGH3-F1
#
_entry.id   AF-A0A975YGH3-F1
#
_cell.length_a   1.000
_cell.length_b   1.000
_cell.length_c   1.000
_cell.angle_alpha   90.00
_cell.angle_beta   90.00
_cell.angle_gamma   90.00
#
_symmetry.space_group_name_H-M   'P 1'
#
loop_
_entity.id
_entity.type
_entity.pdbx_description
1 polymer ?
#
loop_
_entity_poly.entity_id
_entity_poly.type
_entity_poly.pdbx_seq_one_letter_code
_entity_poly.pdbx_strand_id
1 'polypeptide(L)'
;MIRVVALFLLCALPASAQDFRGLLPGMPTSALERIGEPLDRQTDDGFISAIYPLPFERTLGVMHADGEIIALTLAALPPTLLHPPPSDGFQVGVTRLSEALALAGSEGYAFETAGTWQGLPPGGGFLSYTLADHPEVILTLAFFGHLDADHDANDVTSLADMPPHAILMSATLFDQTSVTHYPMLADMQQTPPPPEATPFALPLAEAFPLTILPQ
;
A
#
# COMPACT_ATOMS: atom_id res chain seq x y z
N MET A 1 -38.61 -1.07 -35.12
CA MET A 1 -37.16 -1.31 -34.93
C MET A 1 -36.66 -0.56 -33.68
N ILE A 2 -37.15 -0.92 -32.48
CA ILE A 2 -36.86 -0.23 -31.20
C ILE A 2 -36.14 -1.16 -30.19
N ARG A 3 -35.68 -2.34 -30.63
CA ARG A 3 -35.11 -3.37 -29.74
C ARG A 3 -33.58 -3.37 -29.61
N VAL A 4 -32.86 -2.55 -30.38
CA VAL A 4 -31.38 -2.59 -30.42
C VAL A 4 -30.73 -1.49 -29.56
N VAL A 5 -31.44 -0.41 -29.24
CA VAL A 5 -30.88 0.72 -28.45
C VAL A 5 -30.75 0.39 -26.96
N ALA A 6 -31.56 -0.55 -26.44
CA ALA A 6 -31.51 -0.93 -25.03
C ALA A 6 -30.23 -1.72 -24.64
N LEU A 7 -29.56 -2.36 -25.59
CA LEU A 7 -28.35 -3.15 -25.27
C LEU A 7 -27.09 -2.29 -25.17
N PHE A 8 -27.03 -1.15 -25.87
CA PHE A 8 -25.87 -0.25 -25.80
C PHE A 8 -25.86 0.65 -24.56
N LEU A 9 -27.01 0.82 -23.90
CA LEU A 9 -27.10 1.55 -22.62
C LEU A 9 -26.72 0.71 -21.39
N LEU A 10 -26.51 -0.61 -21.56
CA LEU A 10 -26.11 -1.51 -20.47
C LEU A 10 -24.59 -1.69 -20.33
N CYS A 11 -23.79 -1.23 -21.30
CA CYS A 11 -22.32 -1.36 -21.27
C CYS A 11 -21.59 -0.14 -20.68
N ALA A 12 -22.32 0.87 -20.22
CA ALA A 12 -21.78 2.03 -19.52
C ALA A 12 -22.43 2.13 -18.14
N LEU A 13 -22.50 1.02 -17.41
CA LEU A 13 -22.62 1.13 -15.96
C LEU A 13 -21.41 1.96 -15.53
N PRO A 14 -21.60 3.11 -14.84
CA PRO A 14 -20.48 3.79 -14.22
C PRO A 14 -19.75 2.73 -13.43
N ALA A 15 -18.42 2.66 -13.54
CA ALA A 15 -17.60 1.81 -12.70
C ALA A 15 -18.18 1.93 -11.29
N SER A 16 -18.90 0.90 -10.86
CA SER A 16 -19.73 0.94 -9.66
C SER A 16 -18.79 1.40 -8.57
N ALA A 17 -19.09 2.53 -7.92
CA ALA A 17 -18.20 3.18 -6.96
C ALA A 17 -17.54 2.11 -6.09
N GLN A 18 -16.28 1.78 -6.43
CA GLN A 18 -15.62 0.63 -5.84
C GLN A 18 -15.39 1.00 -4.38
N ASP A 19 -16.06 0.29 -3.48
CA ASP A 19 -16.02 0.60 -2.06
C ASP A 19 -14.94 -0.23 -1.37
N PHE A 20 -13.74 0.30 -1.36
CA PHE A 20 -12.59 -0.31 -0.73
C PHE A 20 -12.57 -0.09 0.80
N ARG A 21 -13.52 0.67 1.37
CA ARG A 21 -13.51 1.02 2.79
C ARG A 21 -13.67 -0.21 3.67
N GLY A 22 -12.83 -0.31 4.69
CA GLY A 22 -12.84 -1.43 5.63
C GLY A 22 -12.43 -2.76 5.01
N LEU A 23 -11.76 -2.78 3.85
CA LEU A 23 -11.00 -3.96 3.45
C LEU A 23 -9.77 -4.07 4.34
N LEU A 24 -9.51 -5.28 4.83
CA LEU A 24 -8.36 -5.60 5.68
C LEU A 24 -7.72 -6.91 5.21
N PRO A 25 -6.41 -7.08 5.41
CA PRO A 25 -5.82 -8.41 5.50
C PRO A 25 -6.55 -9.29 6.55
N GLY A 26 -6.58 -10.60 6.32
CA GLY A 26 -7.32 -11.59 7.11
C GLY A 26 -8.80 -11.72 6.74
N MET A 27 -9.35 -10.83 5.92
CA MET A 27 -10.73 -10.98 5.42
C MET A 27 -10.83 -12.07 4.35
N PRO A 28 -11.97 -12.77 4.21
CA PRO A 28 -12.17 -13.72 3.12
C PRO A 28 -12.18 -13.02 1.76
N THR A 29 -11.75 -13.71 0.70
CA THR A 29 -11.73 -13.18 -0.67
C THR A 29 -13.11 -12.81 -1.22
N SER A 30 -14.19 -13.34 -0.63
CA SER A 30 -15.56 -12.89 -0.91
C SER A 30 -15.78 -11.41 -0.57
N ALA A 31 -14.98 -10.82 0.32
CA ALA A 31 -15.01 -9.38 0.59
C ALA A 31 -14.59 -8.53 -0.63
N LEU A 32 -13.94 -9.13 -1.64
CA LEU A 32 -13.55 -8.46 -2.89
C LEU A 32 -14.71 -8.34 -3.89
N GLU A 33 -15.82 -9.08 -3.71
CA GLU A 33 -16.98 -9.00 -4.61
C GLU A 33 -17.54 -7.58 -4.71
N ARG A 34 -17.42 -6.78 -3.65
CA ARG A 34 -17.91 -5.39 -3.58
C ARG A 34 -17.05 -4.37 -4.34
N ILE A 35 -15.82 -4.72 -4.71
CA ILE A 35 -14.89 -3.81 -5.42
C ILE A 35 -14.80 -4.11 -6.91
N GLY A 36 -15.54 -5.10 -7.41
CA GLY A 36 -15.62 -5.43 -8.83
C GLY A 36 -14.42 -6.22 -9.36
N GLU A 37 -14.19 -6.13 -10.67
CA GLU A 37 -13.11 -6.86 -11.34
C GLU A 37 -11.79 -6.06 -11.37
N PRO A 38 -10.63 -6.72 -11.23
CA PRO A 38 -9.34 -6.06 -11.33
C PRO A 38 -8.97 -5.72 -12.79
N LEU A 39 -8.06 -4.77 -12.96
CA LEU A 39 -7.40 -4.44 -14.23
C LEU A 39 -6.48 -5.58 -14.70
N ASP A 40 -5.74 -6.15 -13.75
CA ASP A 40 -4.79 -7.22 -14.00
C ASP A 40 -4.86 -8.24 -12.86
N ARG A 41 -4.61 -9.51 -13.20
CA ARG A 41 -4.57 -10.61 -12.25
C ARG A 41 -3.45 -11.57 -12.63
N GLN A 42 -2.58 -11.84 -11.69
CA GLN A 42 -1.46 -12.77 -11.83
C GLN A 42 -1.56 -13.83 -10.75
N THR A 43 -1.07 -15.03 -11.07
CA THR A 43 -1.01 -16.15 -10.14
C THR A 43 0.42 -16.64 -10.09
N ASP A 44 0.99 -16.69 -8.89
CA ASP A 44 2.38 -17.07 -8.67
C ASP A 44 2.48 -17.87 -7.36
N ASP A 45 3.09 -19.05 -7.41
CA ASP A 45 3.35 -19.94 -6.27
C ASP A 45 2.20 -20.09 -5.25
N GLY A 46 0.95 -20.21 -5.74
CA GLY A 46 -0.24 -20.40 -4.89
C GLY A 46 -0.89 -19.11 -4.39
N PHE A 47 -0.30 -17.96 -4.71
CA PHE A 47 -0.85 -16.64 -4.46
C PHE A 47 -1.50 -16.07 -5.70
N ILE A 48 -2.48 -15.20 -5.49
CA ILE A 48 -3.11 -14.40 -6.53
C ILE A 48 -2.88 -12.93 -6.19
N SER A 49 -2.31 -12.21 -7.14
CA SER A 49 -2.12 -10.76 -7.10
C SER A 49 -3.06 -10.11 -8.09
N ALA A 50 -3.87 -9.16 -7.62
CA ALA A 50 -4.85 -8.45 -8.43
C ALA A 50 -4.66 -6.94 -8.29
N ILE A 51 -4.72 -6.20 -9.40
CA ILE A 51 -4.55 -4.75 -9.40
C ILE A 51 -5.89 -4.10 -9.72
N TYR A 52 -6.36 -3.24 -8.81
CA TYR A 52 -7.58 -2.46 -8.96
C TYR A 52 -7.24 -0.99 -9.24
N PRO A 53 -7.98 -0.31 -10.13
CA PRO A 53 -7.79 1.11 -10.34
C PRO A 53 -8.33 1.89 -9.14
N LEU A 54 -7.62 2.94 -8.73
CA LEU A 54 -8.14 3.95 -7.81
C LEU A 54 -8.16 5.33 -8.48
N PRO A 55 -8.99 6.26 -7.99
CA PRO A 55 -8.93 7.66 -8.43
C PRO A 55 -7.53 8.27 -8.23
N PHE A 56 -7.24 9.29 -9.04
CA PHE A 56 -5.98 10.04 -9.01
C PHE A 56 -4.75 9.19 -9.35
N GLU A 57 -4.86 8.33 -10.37
CA GLU A 57 -3.72 7.57 -10.92
C GLU A 57 -3.01 6.68 -9.88
N ARG A 58 -3.79 6.23 -8.89
CA ARG A 58 -3.38 5.26 -7.89
C ARG A 58 -3.90 3.88 -8.23
N THR A 59 -3.29 2.87 -7.64
CA THR A 59 -3.75 1.49 -7.74
C THR A 59 -3.84 0.87 -6.36
N LEU A 60 -4.79 -0.04 -6.21
CA LEU A 60 -4.83 -0.97 -5.10
C LEU A 60 -4.38 -2.34 -5.59
N GLY A 61 -3.20 -2.77 -5.18
CA GLY A 61 -2.80 -4.17 -5.23
C GLY A 61 -3.49 -4.94 -4.12
N VAL A 62 -4.12 -6.05 -4.46
CA VAL A 62 -4.66 -7.02 -3.51
C VAL A 62 -3.93 -8.32 -3.73
N MET A 63 -3.33 -8.87 -2.68
CA MET A 63 -2.76 -10.20 -2.70
C MET A 63 -3.58 -11.11 -1.80
N HIS A 64 -3.90 -12.31 -2.29
CA HIS A 64 -4.69 -13.28 -1.54
C HIS A 64 -4.24 -14.72 -1.83
N ALA A 65 -4.37 -15.59 -0.85
CA ALA A 65 -4.17 -17.04 -0.98
C ALA A 65 -5.11 -17.77 -0.02
N ASP A 66 -5.36 -19.05 -0.29
CA ASP A 66 -6.22 -19.91 0.56
C ASP A 66 -7.61 -19.34 0.89
N GLY A 67 -8.13 -18.46 0.03
CA GLY A 67 -9.43 -17.82 0.23
C GLY A 67 -9.42 -16.61 1.15
N GLU A 68 -8.26 -16.10 1.54
CA GLU A 68 -8.11 -14.93 2.42
C GLU A 68 -7.25 -13.84 1.78
N ILE A 69 -7.60 -12.59 2.04
CA ILE A 69 -6.82 -11.41 1.69
C ILE A 69 -5.60 -11.37 2.60
N ILE A 70 -4.43 -11.26 2.01
CA ILE A 70 -3.17 -11.33 2.75
C ILE A 70 -2.48 -9.96 2.78
N ALA A 71 -2.57 -9.22 1.68
CA ALA A 71 -1.99 -7.89 1.61
C ALA A 71 -2.84 -6.94 0.79
N LEU A 72 -2.83 -5.67 1.20
CA LEU A 72 -3.42 -4.55 0.48
C LEU A 72 -2.33 -3.50 0.26
N THR A 73 -1.96 -3.23 -1.00
CA THR A 73 -0.91 -2.28 -1.36
C THR A 73 -1.52 -1.10 -2.09
N LEU A 74 -1.42 0.09 -1.50
CA LEU A 74 -1.69 1.34 -2.18
C LEU A 74 -0.40 1.79 -2.87
N ALA A 75 -0.44 1.96 -4.18
CA ALA A 75 0.69 2.44 -4.97
C ALA A 75 0.29 3.62 -5.86
N ALA A 76 1.25 4.48 -6.18
CA ALA A 76 1.11 5.49 -7.23
C ALA A 76 2.16 5.22 -8.31
N LEU A 77 1.78 5.40 -9.58
CA LEU A 77 2.75 5.37 -10.66
C LEU A 77 3.58 6.68 -10.61
N PRO A 78 4.92 6.62 -10.62
CA PRO A 78 5.71 7.84 -10.77
C PRO A 78 5.58 8.41 -12.20
N PRO A 79 5.57 9.73 -12.43
CA PRO A 79 5.42 10.85 -11.49
C PRO A 79 4.08 11.56 -11.75
N THR A 80 2.95 11.06 -11.26
CA THR A 80 1.65 11.49 -11.82
C THR A 80 0.79 12.43 -10.97
N LEU A 81 1.12 12.69 -9.71
CA LEU A 81 0.26 13.56 -8.89
C LEU A 81 0.62 15.04 -9.03
N LEU A 82 0.09 15.69 -10.07
CA LEU A 82 0.14 17.15 -10.22
C LEU A 82 -0.77 17.88 -9.20
N HIS A 83 -1.86 17.23 -8.76
CA HIS A 83 -2.84 17.79 -7.82
C HIS A 83 -3.41 16.69 -6.91
N PRO A 84 -2.73 16.39 -5.79
CA PRO A 84 -3.25 15.40 -4.86
C PRO A 84 -4.52 15.92 -4.15
N PRO A 85 -5.50 15.03 -3.85
CA PRO A 85 -6.65 15.42 -3.05
C PRO A 85 -6.22 15.81 -1.63
N PRO A 86 -7.00 16.62 -0.90
CA PRO A 86 -6.80 16.81 0.53
C PRO A 86 -6.88 15.46 1.26
N SER A 87 -5.98 15.22 2.22
CA SER A 87 -5.99 14.05 3.09
C SER A 87 -5.42 14.44 4.44
N ASP A 88 -6.03 13.94 5.51
CA ASP A 88 -5.51 14.07 6.88
C ASP A 88 -4.48 12.97 7.22
N GLY A 89 -4.25 12.04 6.29
CA GLY A 89 -3.32 10.92 6.44
C GLY A 89 -2.41 10.70 5.23
N PHE A 90 -1.76 9.54 5.16
CA PHE A 90 -0.74 9.27 4.15
C PHE A 90 -1.25 9.32 2.72
N GLN A 91 -0.48 9.97 1.87
CA GLN A 91 -0.72 10.09 0.43
C GLN A 91 0.49 9.56 -0.32
N VAL A 92 0.34 8.37 -0.86
CA VAL A 92 1.33 7.79 -1.76
C VAL A 92 1.55 8.71 -2.97
N GLY A 93 2.81 8.94 -3.32
CA GLY A 93 3.27 9.87 -4.35
C GLY A 93 3.42 11.32 -3.89
N VAL A 94 3.10 11.64 -2.62
CA VAL A 94 3.08 13.01 -2.09
C VAL A 94 3.75 13.12 -0.74
N THR A 95 3.36 12.27 0.21
CA THR A 95 3.84 12.30 1.59
C THR A 95 5.34 12.09 1.64
N ARG A 96 6.05 13.01 2.29
CA ARG A 96 7.49 12.91 2.51
C ARG A 96 7.80 12.09 3.76
N LEU A 97 8.99 11.52 3.83
CA LEU A 97 9.48 10.78 5.00
C LEU A 97 9.35 11.60 6.30
N SER A 98 9.77 12.85 6.29
CA SER A 98 9.64 13.75 7.46
C SER A 98 8.18 13.98 7.91
N GLU A 99 7.25 14.11 6.97
CA GLU A 99 5.82 14.23 7.26
C GLU A 99 5.27 12.91 7.81
N ALA A 100 5.76 11.78 7.28
CA ALA A 100 5.34 10.47 7.71
C ALA A 100 5.73 10.18 9.16
N LEU A 101 6.97 10.51 9.54
CA LEU A 101 7.47 10.41 10.91
C LEU A 101 6.69 11.33 11.87
N ALA A 102 6.34 12.54 11.42
CA ALA A 102 5.55 13.46 12.23
C ALA A 102 4.12 12.95 12.48
N LEU A 103 3.49 12.32 11.49
CA LEU A 103 2.16 11.71 11.60
C LEU A 103 2.18 10.42 12.43
N ALA A 104 3.23 9.61 12.28
CA ALA A 104 3.40 8.38 13.04
C ALA A 104 3.65 8.61 14.53
N GLY A 105 4.26 9.74 14.88
CA GLY A 105 4.62 10.08 16.26
C GLY A 105 5.81 9.27 16.80
N SER A 106 6.34 8.33 16.02
CA SER A 106 7.58 7.59 16.27
C SER A 106 8.18 7.09 14.95
N GLU A 107 9.41 6.58 15.02
CA GLU A 107 10.08 5.95 13.89
C GLU A 107 9.55 4.53 13.60
N GLY A 108 8.58 4.03 14.37
CA GLY A 108 8.07 2.67 14.23
C GLY A 108 9.16 1.62 14.33
N TYR A 109 9.02 0.56 13.53
CA TYR A 109 10.05 -0.43 13.28
C TYR A 109 10.60 -0.21 11.87
N ALA A 110 11.83 0.29 11.79
CA ALA A 110 12.58 0.37 10.55
C ALA A 110 13.24 -0.97 10.27
N PHE A 111 13.12 -1.45 9.03
CA PHE A 111 13.88 -2.60 8.59
C PHE A 111 14.40 -2.41 7.18
N GLU A 112 15.53 -3.06 6.95
CA GLU A 112 16.18 -3.10 5.65
C GLU A 112 15.75 -4.41 5.00
N THR A 113 15.12 -4.36 3.83
CA THR A 113 14.84 -5.58 3.09
C THR A 113 16.15 -6.12 2.54
N ALA A 114 16.51 -7.38 2.85
CA ALA A 114 17.58 -8.07 2.13
C ALA A 114 17.13 -8.43 0.69
N GLY A 115 16.98 -7.46 -0.19
CA GLY A 115 16.68 -7.69 -1.61
C GLY A 115 15.89 -6.59 -2.32
N THR A 116 15.75 -6.74 -3.63
CA THR A 116 14.89 -5.90 -4.46
C THR A 116 13.43 -6.34 -4.27
N TRP A 117 12.58 -5.47 -3.71
CA TRP A 117 11.13 -5.65 -3.83
C TRP A 117 10.80 -5.61 -5.34
N GLN A 118 10.15 -6.67 -5.85
CA GLN A 118 9.83 -6.78 -7.28
C GLN A 118 9.15 -5.50 -7.79
N GLY A 119 9.83 -4.79 -8.70
CA GLY A 119 9.31 -3.59 -9.35
C GLY A 119 9.74 -2.25 -8.74
N LEU A 120 10.48 -2.26 -7.63
CA LEU A 120 11.05 -1.04 -7.06
C LEU A 120 12.58 -1.04 -7.24
N PRO A 121 13.17 0.12 -7.58
CA PRO A 121 14.62 0.22 -7.71
C PRO A 121 15.30 -0.10 -6.36
N PRO A 122 16.56 -0.58 -6.37
CA PRO A 122 17.38 -0.59 -5.15
C PRO A 122 17.43 0.81 -4.53
N GLY A 123 17.57 0.91 -3.20
CA GLY A 123 17.62 2.20 -2.49
C GLY A 123 16.34 2.64 -1.78
N GLY A 124 15.42 1.71 -1.52
CA GLY A 124 14.19 1.96 -0.77
C GLY A 124 14.36 1.79 0.73
N GLY A 125 13.64 2.58 1.52
CA GLY A 125 13.63 2.52 2.97
C GLY A 125 12.21 2.24 3.48
N PHE A 126 12.10 1.35 4.46
CA PHE A 126 10.83 0.85 4.95
C PHE A 126 10.60 1.26 6.40
N LEU A 127 9.39 1.73 6.66
CA LEU A 127 8.88 2.04 7.98
C LEU A 127 7.65 1.18 8.24
N SER A 128 7.72 0.32 9.25
CA SER A 128 6.59 -0.55 9.61
C SER A 128 6.06 -0.27 11.00
N TYR A 129 4.74 -0.42 11.12
CA TYR A 129 4.01 -0.18 12.35
C TYR A 129 2.93 -1.23 12.50
N THR A 130 2.78 -1.76 13.71
CA THR A 130 1.52 -2.38 14.11
C THR A 130 0.48 -1.27 14.29
N LEU A 131 -0.75 -1.50 13.84
CA LEU A 131 -1.82 -0.53 14.03
C LEU A 131 -2.39 -0.61 15.45
N ALA A 132 -2.71 0.53 16.05
CA ALA A 132 -3.24 0.56 17.41
C ALA A 132 -4.66 -0.05 17.52
N ASP A 133 -5.50 0.13 16.50
CA ASP A 133 -6.88 -0.37 16.43
C ASP A 133 -6.99 -1.78 15.82
N HIS A 134 -5.96 -2.22 15.09
CA HIS A 134 -5.84 -3.52 14.44
C HIS A 134 -4.45 -4.12 14.69
N PRO A 135 -4.14 -4.61 15.91
CA PRO A 135 -2.80 -5.07 16.26
C PRO A 135 -2.31 -6.29 15.48
N GLU A 136 -3.23 -7.03 14.86
CA GLU A 136 -2.95 -8.11 13.93
C GLU A 136 -2.52 -7.62 12.54
N VAL A 137 -2.65 -6.34 12.23
CA VAL A 137 -2.30 -5.75 10.94
C VAL A 137 -1.04 -4.90 11.06
N ILE A 138 -0.13 -5.09 10.11
CA ILE A 138 1.09 -4.30 9.96
C ILE A 138 0.94 -3.36 8.78
N LEU A 139 1.12 -2.06 9.02
CA LEU A 139 1.30 -1.05 7.99
C LEU A 139 2.80 -0.91 7.68
N THR A 140 3.17 -1.07 6.42
CA THR A 140 4.53 -0.85 5.92
C THR A 140 4.49 0.29 4.90
N LEU A 141 5.33 1.30 5.12
CA LEU A 141 5.49 2.47 4.27
C LEU A 141 6.82 2.36 3.55
N ALA A 142 6.81 2.42 2.22
CA ALA A 142 8.03 2.37 1.42
C ALA A 142 8.35 3.73 0.81
N PHE A 143 9.52 4.24 1.17
CA PHE A 143 10.04 5.51 0.68
C PHE A 143 11.12 5.25 -0.34
N PHE A 144 11.23 6.16 -1.30
CA PHE A 144 12.35 6.20 -2.23
C PHE A 144 12.95 7.60 -2.20
N GLY A 145 14.28 7.65 -2.03
CA GLY A 145 15.01 8.89 -2.26
C GLY A 145 14.74 9.35 -3.69
N HIS A 146 14.59 10.67 -3.89
CA HIS A 146 14.70 11.18 -5.24
C HIS A 146 16.07 10.74 -5.75
N LEU A 147 16.10 9.92 -6.81
CA LEU A 147 17.33 9.60 -7.52
C LEU A 147 17.75 10.90 -8.22
N ASP A 148 18.29 11.86 -7.47
CA ASP A 148 19.11 12.89 -8.07
C ASP A 148 20.14 12.16 -8.92
N ALA A 149 20.30 12.57 -10.19
CA ALA A 149 21.07 11.84 -11.20
C ALA A 149 22.54 11.57 -10.80
N ASP A 150 23.01 12.18 -9.71
CA ASP A 150 24.34 12.04 -9.14
C ASP A 150 24.44 11.10 -7.91
N HIS A 151 23.32 10.63 -7.35
CA HIS A 151 23.31 9.63 -6.27
C HIS A 151 22.99 8.26 -6.83
N ASP A 152 23.91 7.32 -6.64
CA ASP A 152 23.67 5.93 -7.00
C ASP A 152 22.52 5.40 -6.13
N ALA A 153 21.49 4.83 -6.76
CA ALA A 153 20.37 4.19 -6.07
C ALA A 153 20.85 3.13 -5.04
N ASN A 154 22.06 2.64 -5.22
CA ASN A 154 22.72 1.69 -4.35
C ASN A 154 23.29 2.30 -3.04
N ASP A 155 23.38 3.63 -2.90
CA ASP A 155 23.97 4.27 -1.71
C ASP A 155 22.97 4.45 -0.55
N VAL A 156 21.67 4.36 -0.82
CA VAL A 156 20.63 4.45 0.22
C VAL A 156 20.31 3.04 0.74
N THR A 157 21.17 2.53 1.61
CA THR A 157 21.03 1.18 2.18
C THR A 157 20.27 1.14 3.50
N SER A 158 20.10 2.30 4.15
CA SER A 158 19.42 2.43 5.43
C SER A 158 18.41 3.58 5.44
N LEU A 159 17.32 3.42 6.19
CA LEU A 159 16.37 4.50 6.46
C LEU A 159 17.08 5.73 7.07
N ALA A 160 18.11 5.51 7.88
CA ALA A 160 18.89 6.58 8.51
C ALA A 160 19.59 7.50 7.48
N ASP A 161 19.91 6.96 6.31
CA ASP A 161 20.57 7.68 5.22
C ASP A 161 19.55 8.26 4.22
N MET A 162 18.25 8.01 4.40
CA MET A 162 17.23 8.55 3.53
C MET A 162 17.07 10.06 3.72
N PRO A 163 17.02 10.83 2.62
CA PRO A 163 16.76 12.25 2.73
C PRO A 163 15.34 12.48 3.29
N PRO A 164 15.12 13.52 4.11
CA PRO A 164 13.81 13.80 4.71
C PRO A 164 12.72 14.14 3.70
N HIS A 165 13.10 14.39 2.43
CA HIS A 165 12.21 14.65 1.30
C HIS A 165 11.94 13.41 0.43
N ALA A 166 12.44 12.22 0.80
CA ALA A 166 12.07 10.96 0.16
C ALA A 166 10.54 10.82 0.14
N ILE A 167 10.00 10.37 -0.98
CA ILE A 167 8.56 10.32 -1.22
C ILE A 167 8.06 8.90 -0.93
N LEU A 168 6.93 8.81 -0.23
CA LEU A 168 6.19 7.57 -0.03
C LEU A 168 5.70 7.03 -1.37
N MET A 169 6.21 5.91 -1.85
CA MET A 169 5.85 5.31 -3.14
C MET A 169 4.82 4.20 -3.03
N SER A 170 4.74 3.57 -1.86
CA SER A 170 3.67 2.64 -1.54
C SER A 170 3.43 2.59 -0.05
N ALA A 171 2.21 2.25 0.30
CA ALA A 171 1.85 1.78 1.62
C ALA A 171 1.27 0.37 1.45
N THR A 172 1.58 -0.53 2.36
CA THR A 172 1.06 -1.89 2.33
C THR A 172 0.59 -2.32 3.71
N LEU A 173 -0.63 -2.86 3.76
CA LEU A 173 -1.13 -3.57 4.93
C LEU A 173 -0.89 -5.05 4.76
N PHE A 174 -0.39 -5.69 5.82
CA PHE A 174 -0.23 -7.14 5.91
C PHE A 174 -0.95 -7.67 7.14
N ASP A 175 -1.50 -8.88 7.03
CA ASP A 175 -1.85 -9.65 8.21
C ASP A 175 -0.55 -10.21 8.84
N GLN A 176 -0.38 -10.00 10.15
CA GLN A 176 0.82 -10.38 10.89
C GLN A 176 1.07 -11.90 10.84
N THR A 177 0.02 -12.71 10.81
CA THR A 177 0.16 -14.17 10.75
C THR A 177 0.63 -14.64 9.37
N SER A 178 0.27 -13.88 8.34
CA SER A 178 0.63 -14.17 6.96
C SER A 178 2.04 -13.72 6.57
N VAL A 179 2.70 -12.92 7.41
CA VAL A 179 4.10 -12.45 7.22
C VAL A 179 5.06 -13.61 7.00
N THR A 180 4.80 -14.80 7.58
CA THR A 180 5.64 -16.01 7.40
C THR A 180 5.68 -16.50 5.95
N HIS A 181 4.69 -16.13 5.15
CA HIS A 181 4.57 -16.54 3.76
C HIS A 181 5.30 -15.59 2.80
N TYR A 182 5.85 -14.49 3.31
CA TYR A 182 6.62 -13.53 2.52
C TYR A 182 8.08 -13.58 2.90
N PRO A 183 8.94 -14.20 2.08
CA PRO A 183 10.38 -14.21 2.31
C PRO A 183 10.96 -12.80 2.53
N MET A 184 10.38 -11.77 1.92
CA MET A 184 10.80 -10.38 2.05
C MET A 184 10.47 -9.75 3.41
N LEU A 185 9.46 -10.27 4.13
CA LEU A 185 9.12 -9.84 5.48
C LEU A 185 9.71 -10.78 6.54
N ALA A 186 10.44 -11.83 6.13
CA ALA A 186 11.14 -12.72 7.05
C ALA A 186 12.16 -11.95 7.92
N ASP A 187 12.73 -10.87 7.41
CA ASP A 187 13.61 -9.98 8.18
C ASP A 187 12.83 -9.20 9.26
N MET A 188 11.56 -8.85 9.00
CA MET A 188 10.67 -8.29 10.04
C MET A 188 10.38 -9.30 11.15
N GLN A 189 10.37 -10.60 10.84
CA GLN A 189 10.18 -11.64 11.85
C GLN A 189 11.42 -11.86 12.71
N GLN A 190 12.60 -11.60 12.14
CA GLN A 190 13.88 -11.77 12.82
C GLN A 190 14.27 -10.58 13.68
N THR A 191 13.70 -9.40 13.40
CA THR A 191 13.93 -8.20 14.21
C THR A 191 12.62 -7.81 14.89
N PRO A 192 12.40 -8.22 16.14
CA PRO A 192 11.20 -7.81 16.87
C PRO A 192 11.16 -6.28 16.97
N PRO A 193 9.95 -5.67 17.00
CA PRO A 193 9.84 -4.24 17.19
C PRO A 193 10.59 -3.83 18.47
N PRO A 194 11.36 -2.72 18.44
CA PRO A 194 12.07 -2.27 19.62
C PRO A 194 11.06 -2.02 20.76
N PRO A 195 11.47 -2.16 22.03
CA PRO A 195 10.56 -2.00 23.18
C PRO A 195 9.85 -0.63 23.22
N GLU A 196 10.43 0.36 22.54
CA GLU A 196 9.88 1.72 22.40
C GLU A 196 9.09 1.96 21.10
N ALA A 197 8.96 0.97 20.20
CA ALA A 197 8.13 1.11 19.01
C ALA A 197 6.66 1.29 19.42
N THR A 198 6.16 2.51 19.31
CA THR A 198 4.76 2.79 19.55
C THR A 198 3.93 2.31 18.36
N PRO A 199 2.78 1.66 18.61
CA PRO A 199 1.81 1.40 17.56
C PRO A 199 1.42 2.68 16.82
N PHE A 200 1.06 2.54 15.55
CA PHE A 200 0.55 3.65 14.76
C PHE A 200 -0.76 4.15 15.35
N ALA A 201 -0.78 5.42 15.77
CA ALA A 201 -1.85 5.94 16.61
C ALA A 201 -3.08 6.44 15.84
N LEU A 202 -2.97 6.64 14.51
CA LEU A 202 -4.13 7.04 13.71
C LEU A 202 -5.00 5.82 13.36
N PRO A 203 -6.34 5.98 13.30
CA PRO A 203 -7.22 4.96 12.76
C PRO A 203 -6.75 4.48 11.40
N LEU A 204 -6.92 3.19 11.11
CA LEU A 204 -6.46 2.64 9.83
C LEU A 204 -6.99 3.41 8.61
N ALA A 205 -8.23 3.88 8.64
CA ALA A 205 -8.82 4.63 7.53
C ALA A 205 -8.08 5.94 7.23
N GLU A 206 -7.41 6.52 8.23
CA GLU A 206 -6.55 7.70 8.11
C GLU A 206 -5.12 7.28 7.74
N ALA A 207 -4.61 6.19 8.32
CA ALA A 207 -3.28 5.64 8.02
C ALA A 207 -3.15 5.13 6.57
N PHE A 208 -4.20 4.49 6.07
CA PHE A 208 -4.26 3.81 4.80
C PHE A 208 -5.58 4.15 4.10
N PRO A 209 -5.70 5.38 3.58
CA PRO A 209 -6.94 5.83 2.99
C PRO A 209 -7.15 5.10 1.66
N LEU A 210 -7.99 4.06 1.68
CA LEU A 210 -8.51 3.36 0.50
C LEU A 210 -9.57 4.20 -0.26
N THR A 211 -9.35 5.52 -0.26
CA THR A 211 -10.15 6.63 -0.78
C THR A 211 -11.49 6.94 -0.10
N ILE A 212 -11.66 8.23 0.24
CA ILE A 212 -12.94 8.94 0.30
C ILE A 212 -13.23 9.40 -1.13
N LEU A 213 -14.29 8.90 -1.75
CA LEU A 213 -14.73 9.42 -3.05
C LEU A 213 -15.30 10.83 -2.85
N PRO A 214 -15.03 11.80 -3.75
CA PRO A 214 -15.79 13.04 -3.75
C PRO A 214 -17.26 12.69 -3.93
N GLN A 215 -18.11 13.16 -3.01
CA GLN A 215 -19.56 13.02 -3.08
C GLN A 215 -20.15 13.90 -4.18
#